data_AF-A0A959I763-F1
#
_entry.id   AF-A0A959I763-F1
#
_cell.length_a   1.000
_cell.length_b   1.000
_cell.length_c   1.000
_cell.angle_alpha   90.00
_cell.angle_beta   90.00
_cell.angle_gamma   90.00
#
_symmetry.space_group_name_H-M   'P 1'
#
loop_
_entity.id
_entity.type
_entity.pdbx_description
1 polymer ?
#
loop_
_entity_poly.entity_id
_entity_poly.type
_entity_poly.pdbx_seq_one_letter_code
_entity_poly.pdbx_strand_id
1 'polypeptide(L)'
;MKSLLFFIFSLVLSVFVIVPIHGQTEGVSLKSWLTLGLGVELLEDLDLSVGRQYGLEIEPIAPSFFQDNLSLSYRINRTFGVQAGVTNTQVYLSGGGKKQKLRYYGGINLNQRSGIWRIAHGLRFEQHTAAETRYSSRILYSLTIRPKSTWISKDWRLTPFADFDLYYNLGGNPISQYDERGEKVGKMAPYGFHRARFKLGVSAKPWRNFKLTLYGMYQREFNTPHAIRHFHQINVENPNSGNVSRAFSNYFVVGLSGKIYLRNLFAKSKDRRTGAVKDDWDDTESNSSSPTTVRDGLLTGH
;
A
#
# COMPACT_ATOMS: atom_id res chain seq x y z
N MET A 1 12.95 -30.38 -0.09
CA MET A 1 12.09 -29.16 -0.12
C MET A 1 12.23 -28.26 1.11
N LYS A 2 12.19 -28.77 2.35
CA LYS A 2 12.34 -27.94 3.56
C LYS A 2 13.68 -27.18 3.64
N SER A 3 14.77 -27.80 3.18
CA SER A 3 16.12 -27.20 3.11
C SER A 3 16.23 -26.05 2.12
N LEU A 4 15.64 -26.19 0.92
CA LEU A 4 15.62 -25.13 -0.09
C LEU A 4 14.80 -23.92 0.38
N LEU A 5 13.70 -24.16 1.10
CA LEU A 5 12.85 -23.11 1.64
C LEU A 5 13.54 -22.33 2.76
N PHE A 6 14.24 -23.04 3.66
CA PHE A 6 15.07 -22.42 4.69
C PHE A 6 16.23 -21.63 4.07
N PHE A 7 16.83 -22.15 2.99
CA PHE A 7 17.88 -21.46 2.25
C PHE A 7 17.35 -20.19 1.56
N ILE A 8 16.20 -20.22 0.88
CA ILE A 8 15.59 -19.03 0.27
C ILE A 8 15.17 -18.02 1.34
N PHE A 9 14.58 -18.47 2.46
CA PHE A 9 14.22 -17.57 3.56
C PHE A 9 15.47 -16.95 4.21
N SER A 10 16.51 -17.74 4.44
CA SER A 10 17.80 -17.28 4.96
C SER A 10 18.51 -16.38 3.97
N LEU A 11 18.41 -16.62 2.66
CA LEU A 11 18.96 -15.77 1.59
C LEU A 11 18.22 -14.45 1.50
N VAL A 12 16.88 -14.45 1.60
CA VAL A 12 16.09 -13.22 1.64
C VAL A 12 16.42 -12.45 2.92
N LEU A 13 16.46 -13.12 4.07
CA LEU A 13 16.81 -12.52 5.35
C LEU A 13 18.26 -12.00 5.36
N SER A 14 19.20 -12.72 4.75
CA SER A 14 20.59 -12.33 4.65
C SER A 14 20.80 -11.20 3.63
N VAL A 15 20.03 -11.12 2.55
CA VAL A 15 19.99 -9.93 1.69
C VAL A 15 19.43 -8.73 2.46
N PHE A 16 18.55 -8.92 3.44
CA PHE A 16 18.08 -7.85 4.33
C PHE A 16 19.07 -7.49 5.46
N VAL A 17 19.93 -8.42 5.89
CA VAL A 17 20.91 -8.21 6.96
C VAL A 17 22.29 -7.79 6.43
N ILE A 18 22.63 -8.15 5.18
CA ILE A 18 23.92 -7.87 4.50
C ILE A 18 23.80 -6.68 3.55
N VAL A 19 22.91 -5.72 3.80
CA VAL A 19 23.16 -4.37 3.28
C VAL A 19 23.86 -3.58 4.38
N PRO A 20 25.20 -3.63 4.49
CA PRO A 20 25.90 -2.54 5.12
C PRO A 20 25.67 -1.33 4.21
N ILE A 21 24.69 -0.49 4.53
CA ILE A 21 24.57 0.87 4.02
C ILE A 21 25.65 1.71 4.72
N HIS A 22 26.91 1.32 4.54
CA HIS A 22 28.07 2.11 4.91
C HIS A 22 28.82 2.41 3.61
N GLY A 23 28.21 3.35 2.88
CA GLY A 23 28.77 4.05 1.75
C GLY A 23 28.07 5.40 1.72
N GLN A 24 28.71 6.41 2.32
CA GLN A 24 28.34 7.83 2.28
C GLN A 24 27.86 8.19 0.85
N THR A 25 26.74 8.89 0.60
CA THR A 25 26.67 10.37 0.61
C THR A 25 25.22 10.90 0.40
N GLU A 26 24.15 10.20 0.82
CA GLU A 26 22.78 10.77 0.88
C GLU A 26 22.02 10.18 2.07
N GLY A 27 21.49 11.02 2.97
CA GLY A 27 20.84 10.65 4.23
C GLY A 27 19.57 9.80 4.12
N VAL A 28 19.71 8.52 3.77
CA VAL A 28 18.63 7.52 3.81
C VAL A 28 18.33 7.21 5.28
N SER A 29 17.29 7.85 5.83
CA SER A 29 16.87 7.60 7.21
C SER A 29 16.19 6.24 7.35
N LEU A 30 16.46 5.51 8.44
CA LEU A 30 15.70 4.33 8.82
C LEU A 30 14.44 4.73 9.61
N LYS A 31 13.28 4.21 9.22
CA LYS A 31 11.98 4.46 9.85
C LYS A 31 11.31 3.14 10.26
N SER A 32 10.44 3.21 11.26
CA SER A 32 9.60 2.09 11.70
C SER A 32 8.13 2.45 11.57
N TRP A 33 7.35 1.58 10.91
CA TRP A 33 5.91 1.79 10.70
C TRP A 33 5.08 0.73 11.41
N LEU A 34 4.14 1.15 12.24
CA LEU A 34 3.15 0.27 12.87
C LEU A 34 1.74 0.60 12.34
N THR A 35 1.05 -0.38 11.78
CA THR A 35 -0.31 -0.18 11.24
C THR A 35 -1.31 -1.07 11.94
N LEU A 36 -2.44 -0.49 12.36
CA LEU A 36 -3.59 -1.18 12.92
C LEU A 36 -4.81 -0.88 12.04
N GLY A 37 -5.58 -1.91 11.69
CA GLY A 37 -6.73 -1.75 10.80
C GLY A 37 -7.91 -2.62 11.14
N LEU A 38 -9.09 -2.15 10.74
CA LEU A 38 -10.36 -2.84 10.76
C LEU A 38 -10.94 -2.83 9.35
N GLY A 39 -11.23 -4.01 8.80
CA GLY A 39 -12.04 -4.19 7.60
C GLY A 39 -13.42 -4.70 7.97
N VAL A 40 -14.44 -4.17 7.33
CA VAL A 40 -15.84 -4.56 7.53
C VAL A 40 -16.46 -4.82 6.16
N GLU A 41 -16.88 -6.06 5.94
CA GLU A 41 -17.69 -6.42 4.77
C GLU A 41 -19.13 -5.94 5.03
N LEU A 42 -19.49 -4.82 4.38
CA LEU A 42 -20.83 -4.22 4.50
C LEU A 42 -21.83 -5.03 3.66
N LEU A 43 -21.43 -5.40 2.44
CA LEU A 43 -22.14 -6.28 1.50
C LEU A 43 -21.11 -7.23 0.87
N GLU A 44 -21.56 -8.26 0.14
CA GLU A 44 -20.68 -9.25 -0.49
C GLU A 44 -19.58 -8.63 -1.38
N ASP A 45 -19.89 -7.48 -1.99
CA ASP A 45 -18.99 -6.73 -2.88
C ASP A 45 -18.61 -5.34 -2.35
N LEU A 46 -19.04 -4.95 -1.15
CA LEU A 46 -18.80 -3.63 -0.58
C LEU A 46 -18.06 -3.73 0.75
N ASP A 47 -16.83 -3.25 0.78
CA ASP A 47 -15.94 -3.28 1.93
C ASP A 47 -15.67 -1.86 2.46
N LEU A 48 -15.80 -1.68 3.77
CA LEU A 48 -15.31 -0.52 4.50
C LEU A 48 -14.00 -0.88 5.20
N SER A 49 -12.99 -0.01 5.12
CA SER A 49 -11.75 -0.17 5.88
C SER A 49 -11.42 1.11 6.64
N VAL A 50 -11.13 0.94 7.93
CA VAL A 50 -10.59 1.98 8.80
C VAL A 50 -9.21 1.54 9.25
N GLY A 51 -8.25 2.45 9.36
CA GLY A 51 -6.94 2.11 9.89
C GLY A 51 -6.17 3.31 10.39
N ARG A 52 -5.21 3.03 11.26
CA ARG A 52 -4.25 3.98 11.79
C ARG A 52 -2.84 3.45 11.58
N GLN A 53 -1.96 4.31 11.11
CA GLN A 53 -0.55 4.04 10.93
C GLN A 53 0.26 5.02 11.79
N TYR A 54 1.24 4.50 12.52
CA TYR A 54 2.24 5.27 13.26
C TYR A 54 3.58 5.15 12.53
N GLY A 55 4.24 6.28 12.32
CA GLY A 55 5.59 6.35 11.76
C GLY A 55 6.57 6.88 12.79
N LEU A 56 7.65 6.15 13.03
CA LEU A 56 8.74 6.50 13.93
C LEU A 56 10.02 6.68 13.13
N GLU A 57 10.81 7.67 13.49
CA GLU A 57 12.25 7.72 13.16
C GLU A 57 13.00 6.89 14.20
N ILE A 58 14.04 6.17 13.80
CA ILE A 58 14.80 5.30 14.70
C ILE A 58 16.02 6.03 15.29
N GLU A 59 16.57 7.01 14.57
CA GLU A 59 17.80 7.70 14.95
C GLU A 59 17.61 9.23 14.83
N PRO A 60 17.25 9.93 15.93
CA PRO A 60 16.83 9.38 17.23
C PRO A 60 15.42 8.75 17.18
N ILE A 61 15.08 7.94 18.19
CA ILE A 61 13.74 7.36 18.32
C ILE A 61 12.74 8.49 18.59
N ALA A 62 11.97 8.87 17.59
CA ALA A 62 11.00 9.96 17.69
C ALA A 62 9.75 9.70 16.85
N PRO A 63 8.55 10.11 17.32
CA PRO A 63 7.35 10.11 16.48
C PRO A 63 7.53 11.02 15.27
N SER A 64 7.40 10.47 14.07
CA SER A 64 7.50 11.21 12.80
C SER A 64 6.11 11.63 12.31
N PHE A 65 5.16 10.69 12.30
CA PHE A 65 3.77 10.99 11.96
C PHE A 65 2.81 9.95 12.54
N PHE A 66 1.52 10.27 12.55
CA PHE A 66 0.49 9.24 12.47
C PHE A 66 -0.51 9.57 11.36
N GLN A 67 -1.17 8.55 10.87
CA GLN A 67 -2.04 8.64 9.70
C GLN A 67 -3.29 7.79 9.90
N ASP A 68 -4.44 8.42 9.84
CA ASP A 68 -5.75 7.78 9.83
C ASP A 68 -6.23 7.60 8.40
N ASN A 69 -6.80 6.45 8.11
CA ASN A 69 -7.39 6.13 6.81
C ASN A 69 -8.81 5.59 6.97
N LEU A 70 -9.70 6.09 6.12
CA LEU A 70 -11.03 5.57 5.91
C LEU A 70 -11.20 5.31 4.42
N SER A 71 -11.66 4.14 4.03
CA SER A 71 -11.85 3.79 2.63
C SER A 71 -13.03 2.87 2.40
N LEU A 72 -13.66 3.06 1.25
CA LEU A 72 -14.73 2.22 0.74
C LEU A 72 -14.24 1.58 -0.55
N SER A 73 -14.40 0.27 -0.68
CA SER A 73 -14.02 -0.49 -1.87
C SER A 73 -15.23 -1.25 -2.38
N TYR A 74 -15.48 -1.17 -3.68
CA TYR A 74 -16.56 -1.91 -4.33
C TYR A 74 -15.99 -2.82 -5.41
N ARG A 75 -16.31 -4.11 -5.31
CA ARG A 75 -15.89 -5.14 -6.27
C ARG A 75 -16.95 -5.27 -7.35
N ILE A 76 -16.66 -4.72 -8.53
CA ILE A 76 -17.57 -4.81 -9.68
C ILE A 76 -17.59 -6.25 -10.22
N ASN A 77 -16.43 -6.90 -10.27
CA ASN A 77 -16.33 -8.32 -10.60
C ASN A 77 -15.05 -8.94 -10.00
N ARG A 78 -14.74 -10.19 -10.36
CA ARG A 78 -13.59 -10.92 -9.81
C ARG A 78 -12.22 -10.29 -10.13
N THR A 79 -12.12 -9.49 -11.19
CA THR A 79 -10.87 -8.87 -11.65
C THR A 79 -10.86 -7.37 -11.41
N PHE A 80 -11.99 -6.68 -11.55
CA PHE A 80 -12.10 -5.23 -11.48
C PHE A 80 -12.80 -4.76 -10.21
N GLY A 81 -12.21 -3.76 -9.55
CA GLY A 81 -12.81 -3.07 -8.42
C GLY A 81 -12.48 -1.59 -8.41
N VAL A 82 -13.30 -0.82 -7.72
CA VAL A 82 -13.13 0.61 -7.50
C VAL A 82 -12.96 0.90 -6.02
N GLN A 83 -12.28 1.98 -5.69
CA GLN A 83 -12.09 2.41 -4.31
C GLN A 83 -12.14 3.93 -4.20
N ALA A 84 -12.63 4.41 -3.07
CA ALA A 84 -12.55 5.80 -2.66
C ALA A 84 -12.14 5.87 -1.18
N GLY A 85 -11.52 6.97 -0.77
CA GLY A 85 -11.16 7.13 0.63
C GLY A 85 -10.57 8.48 0.98
N VAL A 86 -10.32 8.63 2.26
CA VAL A 86 -9.68 9.80 2.86
C VAL A 86 -8.54 9.36 3.77
N THR A 87 -7.49 10.18 3.80
CA THR A 87 -6.34 10.02 4.69
C THR A 87 -6.13 11.33 5.44
N ASN A 88 -6.08 11.26 6.77
CA ASN A 88 -5.66 12.37 7.63
C ASN A 88 -4.30 12.05 8.23
N THR A 89 -3.27 12.82 7.89
CA THR A 89 -1.90 12.64 8.37
C THR A 89 -1.53 13.79 9.29
N GLN A 90 -1.06 13.49 10.51
CA GLN A 90 -0.43 14.48 11.38
C GLN A 90 1.07 14.22 11.41
N VAL A 91 1.85 15.20 10.97
CA VAL A 91 3.32 15.17 10.95
C VAL A 91 3.86 15.97 12.13
N TYR A 92 4.76 15.38 12.89
CA TYR A 92 5.47 16.05 13.98
C TYR A 92 6.71 16.76 13.41
N LEU A 93 6.88 18.04 13.73
CA LEU A 93 7.99 18.85 13.26
C LEU A 93 9.08 18.90 14.35
N SER A 94 10.35 18.95 13.94
CA SER A 94 11.51 18.94 14.85
C SER A 94 11.55 20.11 15.86
N GLY A 95 10.74 21.16 15.67
CA GLY A 95 10.60 22.31 16.57
C GLY A 95 9.35 22.28 17.48
N GLY A 96 8.71 21.13 17.69
CA GLY A 96 7.56 21.00 18.60
C GLY A 96 6.19 21.34 18.00
N GLY A 97 6.13 21.63 16.70
CA GLY A 97 4.88 21.88 15.97
C GLY A 97 4.25 20.61 15.39
N LYS A 98 2.96 20.70 15.04
CA LYS A 98 2.25 19.65 14.28
C LYS A 98 1.70 20.22 12.99
N LYS A 99 1.81 19.44 11.92
CA LYS A 99 1.23 19.78 10.62
C LYS A 99 0.23 18.71 10.22
N GLN A 100 -1.04 19.10 10.10
CA GLN A 100 -2.09 18.21 9.63
C GLN A 100 -2.23 18.31 8.11
N LYS A 101 -2.33 17.17 7.44
CA LYS A 101 -2.54 17.05 5.99
C LYS A 101 -3.73 16.15 5.75
N LEU A 102 -4.70 16.63 4.98
CA LEU A 102 -5.84 15.85 4.55
C LEU A 102 -5.71 15.54 3.06
N ARG A 103 -6.03 14.30 2.69
CA ARG A 103 -6.00 13.80 1.32
C ARG A 103 -7.22 12.96 1.02
N TYR A 104 -7.86 13.21 -0.11
CA TYR A 104 -8.90 12.37 -0.69
C TYR A 104 -8.33 11.56 -1.84
N TYR A 105 -8.88 10.38 -2.09
CA TYR A 105 -8.48 9.59 -3.24
C TYR A 105 -9.61 8.76 -3.82
N GLY A 106 -9.49 8.48 -5.11
CA GLY A 106 -10.29 7.52 -5.86
C GLY A 106 -9.39 6.66 -6.72
N GLY A 107 -9.77 5.43 -7.02
CA GLY A 107 -8.94 4.57 -7.85
C GLY A 107 -9.63 3.30 -8.30
N ILE A 108 -8.94 2.60 -9.19
CA ILE A 108 -9.34 1.33 -9.77
C ILE A 108 -8.27 0.28 -9.50
N ASN A 109 -8.69 -0.98 -9.37
CA ASN A 109 -7.81 -2.12 -9.16
C ASN A 109 -8.18 -3.24 -10.15
N LEU A 110 -7.15 -3.81 -10.78
CA LEU A 110 -7.24 -4.93 -11.73
C LEU A 110 -6.45 -6.12 -11.18
N ASN A 111 -7.14 -7.21 -10.86
CA ASN A 111 -6.58 -8.44 -10.35
C ASN A 111 -6.52 -9.49 -11.46
N GLN A 112 -5.30 -9.85 -11.85
CA GLN A 112 -5.03 -10.87 -12.83
C GLN A 112 -4.39 -12.11 -12.18
N ARG A 113 -4.60 -13.25 -12.81
CA ARG A 113 -4.04 -14.54 -12.40
C ARG A 113 -3.14 -15.03 -13.52
N SER A 114 -1.87 -15.26 -13.22
CA SER A 114 -0.90 -15.81 -14.19
C SER A 114 -0.13 -16.96 -13.54
N GLY A 115 -0.37 -18.19 -13.99
CA GLY A 115 0.28 -19.39 -13.44
C GLY A 115 0.08 -19.55 -11.93
N ILE A 116 1.17 -19.55 -11.16
CA ILE A 116 1.14 -19.61 -9.68
C ILE A 116 0.99 -18.23 -9.02
N TRP A 117 0.96 -17.15 -9.79
CA TRP A 117 0.98 -15.77 -9.32
C TRP A 117 -0.39 -15.09 -9.41
N ARG A 118 -0.61 -14.16 -8.49
CA ARG A 118 -1.65 -13.13 -8.54
C ARG A 118 -0.94 -11.80 -8.73
N ILE A 119 -1.30 -11.11 -9.79
CA ILE A 119 -0.76 -9.82 -10.16
C ILE A 119 -1.90 -8.83 -10.04
N ALA A 120 -1.71 -7.77 -9.25
CA ALA A 120 -2.69 -6.71 -9.12
C ALA A 120 -2.09 -5.40 -9.61
N HIS A 121 -2.83 -4.70 -10.48
CA HIS A 121 -2.52 -3.36 -10.93
C HIS A 121 -3.50 -2.40 -10.27
N GLY A 122 -3.00 -1.29 -9.76
CA GLY A 122 -3.80 -0.21 -9.19
C GLY A 122 -3.50 1.10 -9.88
N LEU A 123 -4.54 1.89 -10.13
CA LEU A 123 -4.40 3.29 -10.52
C LEU A 123 -5.21 4.14 -9.56
N ARG A 124 -4.56 5.10 -8.89
CA ARG A 124 -5.19 5.95 -7.88
C ARG A 124 -4.89 7.41 -8.16
N PHE A 125 -5.94 8.23 -8.11
CA PHE A 125 -5.83 9.68 -8.08
C PHE A 125 -5.96 10.17 -6.65
N GLU A 126 -5.09 11.09 -6.26
CA GLU A 126 -5.06 11.71 -4.93
C GLU A 126 -5.19 13.23 -5.06
N GLN A 127 -6.07 13.83 -4.27
CA GLN A 127 -6.18 15.27 -4.08
C GLN A 127 -5.79 15.65 -2.66
N HIS A 128 -4.88 16.60 -2.51
CA HIS A 128 -4.38 17.08 -1.22
C HIS A 128 -4.95 18.45 -0.89
N THR A 129 -5.05 18.73 0.41
CA THR A 129 -5.33 20.07 0.93
C THR A 129 -4.09 20.98 0.84
N ALA A 130 -4.29 22.30 0.97
CA ALA A 130 -3.22 23.30 0.89
C ALA A 130 -2.08 23.10 1.91
N ALA A 131 -2.31 22.29 2.95
CA ALA A 131 -1.25 21.89 3.87
C ALA A 131 -0.14 21.08 3.17
N GLU A 132 -0.43 20.34 2.10
CA GLU A 132 0.61 19.73 1.29
C GLU A 132 1.19 20.75 0.30
N THR A 133 2.47 21.08 0.48
CA THR A 133 3.14 22.10 -0.35
C THR A 133 3.97 21.48 -1.46
N ARG A 134 4.26 20.17 -1.39
CA ARG A 134 5.11 19.51 -2.39
C ARG A 134 4.39 19.27 -3.71
N TYR A 135 3.09 19.01 -3.67
CA TYR A 135 2.19 18.74 -4.80
C TYR A 135 0.75 19.03 -4.36
N SER A 136 -0.13 19.40 -5.29
CA SER A 136 -1.56 19.55 -4.99
C SER A 136 -2.32 18.24 -5.21
N SER A 137 -1.92 17.47 -6.22
CA SER A 137 -2.56 16.22 -6.62
C SER A 137 -1.52 15.21 -7.08
N ARG A 138 -1.88 13.92 -7.12
CA ARG A 138 -0.99 12.87 -7.63
C ARG A 138 -1.74 11.75 -8.32
N ILE A 139 -1.07 11.10 -9.26
CA ILE A 139 -1.49 9.82 -9.82
C ILE A 139 -0.50 8.76 -9.33
N LEU A 140 -1.01 7.67 -8.80
CA LEU A 140 -0.21 6.55 -8.30
C LEU A 140 -0.55 5.33 -9.12
N TYR A 141 0.49 4.72 -9.70
CA TYR A 141 0.40 3.38 -10.24
C TYR A 141 0.98 2.40 -9.23
N SER A 142 0.24 1.33 -8.93
CA SER A 142 0.65 0.27 -8.01
C SER A 142 0.69 -1.07 -8.74
N LEU A 143 1.72 -1.87 -8.47
CA LEU A 143 1.86 -3.25 -8.92
C LEU A 143 2.13 -4.14 -7.71
N THR A 144 1.25 -5.10 -7.45
CA THR A 144 1.43 -6.12 -6.40
C THR A 144 1.55 -7.50 -7.02
N ILE A 145 2.57 -8.24 -6.60
CA ILE A 145 2.80 -9.64 -6.99
C ILE A 145 2.82 -10.50 -5.73
N ARG A 146 2.08 -11.61 -5.77
CA ARG A 146 2.04 -12.60 -4.68
C ARG A 146 1.62 -13.98 -5.20
N PRO A 147 1.98 -15.07 -4.53
CA PRO A 147 1.54 -16.40 -4.96
C PRO A 147 0.03 -16.58 -4.75
N LYS A 148 -0.59 -17.45 -5.56
CA LYS A 148 -2.02 -17.80 -5.48
C LYS A 148 -2.38 -18.54 -4.21
N SER A 149 -1.48 -19.41 -3.75
CA SER A 149 -1.65 -20.26 -2.58
C SER A 149 -0.66 -19.84 -1.49
N THR A 150 -1.02 -20.15 -0.25
CA THR A 150 -0.12 -20.02 0.90
C THR A 150 1.10 -20.88 0.66
N TRP A 151 2.29 -20.27 0.69
CA TRP A 151 3.46 -20.91 0.11
C TRP A 151 4.31 -21.65 1.13
N ILE A 152 4.28 -21.23 2.41
CA ILE A 152 5.31 -21.61 3.39
C ILE A 152 4.76 -22.36 4.64
N SER A 153 3.47 -22.24 4.98
CA SER A 153 2.88 -22.95 6.14
C SER A 153 1.35 -23.06 6.04
N LYS A 154 0.78 -24.23 6.37
CA LYS A 154 -0.68 -24.45 6.42
C LYS A 154 -1.32 -23.75 7.63
N ASP A 155 -0.63 -23.74 8.77
CA ASP A 155 -1.16 -23.20 10.03
C ASP A 155 -1.12 -21.66 10.03
N TRP A 156 0.01 -21.09 9.61
CA TRP A 156 0.21 -19.64 9.60
C TRP A 156 -0.24 -18.96 8.31
N ARG A 157 -0.47 -19.75 7.25
CA ARG A 157 -0.93 -19.29 5.94
C ARG A 157 -0.05 -18.17 5.37
N LEU A 158 1.26 -18.37 5.50
CA LEU A 158 2.27 -17.39 5.10
C LEU A 158 2.26 -17.17 3.58
N THR A 159 2.19 -15.91 3.19
CA THR A 159 2.11 -15.46 1.80
C THR A 159 3.10 -14.32 1.59
N PRO A 160 4.24 -14.56 0.92
CA PRO A 160 5.14 -13.47 0.56
C PRO A 160 4.51 -12.58 -0.51
N PHE A 161 4.97 -11.35 -0.59
CA PHE A 161 4.51 -10.40 -1.60
C PHE A 161 5.58 -9.37 -1.94
N ALA A 162 5.43 -8.79 -3.12
CA ALA A 162 6.17 -7.63 -3.57
C ALA A 162 5.20 -6.56 -4.06
N ASP A 163 5.37 -5.32 -3.60
CA ASP A 163 4.63 -4.16 -4.10
C ASP A 163 5.60 -3.14 -4.69
N PHE A 164 5.20 -2.52 -5.79
CA PHE A 164 5.86 -1.38 -6.40
C PHE A 164 4.85 -0.26 -6.61
N ASP A 165 5.16 0.95 -6.14
CA ASP A 165 4.35 2.13 -6.38
C ASP A 165 5.18 3.19 -7.13
N LEU A 166 4.60 3.79 -8.16
CA LEU A 166 5.17 4.91 -8.90
C LEU A 166 4.25 6.13 -8.79
N TYR A 167 4.83 7.28 -8.41
CA TYR A 167 4.09 8.50 -8.11
C TYR A 167 4.37 9.57 -9.17
N TYR A 168 3.30 10.02 -9.81
CA TYR A 168 3.28 11.19 -10.70
C TYR A 168 2.71 12.38 -9.93
N ASN A 169 3.50 13.44 -9.76
CA ASN A 169 3.08 14.65 -9.05
C ASN A 169 2.43 15.66 -10.00
N LEU A 170 1.42 16.36 -9.49
CA LEU A 170 0.72 17.44 -10.15
C LEU A 170 0.64 18.64 -9.19
N GLY A 171 1.14 19.81 -9.64
CA GLY A 171 1.04 21.08 -8.92
C GLY A 171 1.94 21.19 -7.70
N GLY A 172 1.51 21.98 -6.72
CA GLY A 172 2.29 22.30 -5.51
C GLY A 172 3.00 23.66 -5.59
N ASN A 173 3.74 24.00 -4.53
CA ASN A 173 4.42 25.30 -4.47
C ASN A 173 5.59 25.33 -5.46
N PRO A 174 5.67 26.38 -6.31
CA PRO A 174 6.72 26.49 -7.29
C PRO A 174 8.08 26.75 -6.61
N ILE A 175 9.13 26.15 -7.16
CA ILE A 175 10.51 26.34 -6.71
C ILE A 175 11.33 26.95 -7.85
N SER A 176 12.40 27.66 -7.50
CA SER A 176 13.33 28.21 -8.49
C SER A 176 13.99 27.08 -9.27
N GLN A 177 14.05 27.22 -10.59
CA GLN A 177 14.69 26.30 -11.52
C GLN A 177 15.84 27.03 -12.22
N TYR A 178 16.88 26.28 -12.56
CA TYR A 178 18.07 26.81 -13.21
C TYR A 178 18.38 25.99 -14.47
N ASP A 179 18.99 26.62 -15.46
CA ASP A 179 19.48 25.94 -16.65
C ASP A 179 20.88 25.34 -16.43
N GLU A 180 21.43 24.74 -17.48
CA GLU A 180 22.76 24.14 -17.47
C GLU A 180 23.88 25.17 -17.24
N ARG A 181 23.62 26.46 -17.48
CA ARG A 181 24.55 27.58 -17.21
C ARG A 181 24.42 28.12 -15.79
N GLY A 182 23.46 27.62 -15.02
CA GLY A 182 23.15 28.09 -13.69
C GLY A 182 22.31 29.37 -13.66
N GLU A 183 21.77 29.81 -14.80
CA GLU A 183 20.87 30.95 -14.87
C GLU A 183 19.46 30.55 -14.45
N LYS A 184 18.81 31.41 -13.68
CA LYS A 184 17.45 31.14 -13.18
C LYS A 184 16.45 31.26 -14.33
N VAL A 185 15.85 30.14 -14.73
CA VAL A 185 14.85 30.08 -15.80
C VAL A 185 13.48 30.55 -15.30
N GLY A 186 13.13 30.26 -14.05
CA GLY A 186 11.83 30.64 -13.50
C GLY A 186 11.49 29.95 -12.19
N LYS A 187 10.24 30.15 -11.73
CA LYS A 187 9.66 29.40 -10.61
C LYS A 187 8.59 28.47 -11.15
N MET A 188 8.79 27.16 -11.02
CA MET A 188 7.88 26.15 -11.54
C MET A 188 7.58 25.09 -10.48
N ALA A 189 6.35 24.57 -10.49
CA ALA A 189 5.99 23.45 -9.64
C ALA A 189 6.60 22.15 -10.19
N PRO A 190 6.96 21.18 -9.34
CA PRO A 190 7.42 19.87 -9.80
C PRO A 190 6.26 19.06 -10.38
N TYR A 191 6.40 18.64 -11.63
CA TYR A 191 5.44 17.84 -12.37
C TYR A 191 6.13 16.61 -12.95
N GLY A 192 5.44 15.45 -12.90
CA GLY A 192 5.95 14.22 -13.47
C GLY A 192 6.23 13.13 -12.44
N PHE A 193 6.90 12.07 -12.89
CA PHE A 193 7.34 11.00 -12.00
C PHE A 193 8.50 11.46 -11.14
N HIS A 194 8.33 11.40 -9.82
CA HIS A 194 9.33 11.90 -8.87
C HIS A 194 9.60 10.96 -7.70
N ARG A 195 8.85 9.87 -7.57
CA ARG A 195 8.99 8.96 -6.45
C ARG A 195 8.60 7.55 -6.84
N ALA A 196 9.40 6.60 -6.38
CA ALA A 196 9.07 5.19 -6.40
C ALA A 196 9.13 4.63 -4.98
N ARG A 197 8.29 3.64 -4.70
CA ARG A 197 8.37 2.81 -3.50
C ARG A 197 8.41 1.36 -3.91
N PHE A 198 9.27 0.62 -3.24
CA PHE A 198 9.35 -0.81 -3.37
C PHE A 198 9.19 -1.44 -1.99
N LYS A 199 8.30 -2.42 -1.88
CA LYS A 199 7.98 -3.09 -0.62
C LYS A 199 8.06 -4.60 -0.83
N LEU A 200 8.69 -5.28 0.10
CA LEU A 200 8.75 -6.72 0.17
C LEU A 200 8.32 -7.16 1.56
N GLY A 201 7.58 -8.27 1.64
CA GLY A 201 7.19 -8.77 2.94
C GLY A 201 6.48 -10.10 2.91
N VAL A 202 5.98 -10.47 4.08
CA VAL A 202 5.21 -11.69 4.30
C VAL A 202 3.95 -11.34 5.06
N SER A 203 2.81 -11.82 4.57
CA SER A 203 1.53 -11.79 5.26
C SER A 203 1.26 -13.14 5.92
N ALA A 204 0.82 -13.14 7.17
CA ALA A 204 0.31 -14.29 7.89
C ALA A 204 -1.19 -14.13 8.19
N LYS A 205 -1.92 -15.24 8.25
CA LYS A 205 -3.31 -15.28 8.72
C LYS A 205 -3.43 -16.32 9.84
N PRO A 206 -2.97 -16.01 11.06
CA PRO A 206 -3.01 -16.97 12.17
C PRO A 206 -4.46 -17.31 12.57
N TRP A 207 -5.42 -16.41 12.30
CA TRP A 207 -6.85 -16.67 12.45
C TRP A 207 -7.60 -16.24 11.18
N ARG A 208 -8.82 -16.76 10.97
CA ARG A 208 -9.64 -16.49 9.77
C ARG A 208 -9.90 -14.98 9.53
N ASN A 209 -9.99 -14.22 10.63
CA ASN A 209 -10.39 -12.82 10.64
C ASN A 209 -9.25 -11.87 11.01
N PHE A 210 -8.00 -12.35 11.06
CA PHE A 210 -6.85 -11.51 11.39
C PHE A 210 -5.72 -11.74 10.39
N LYS A 211 -5.18 -10.64 9.89
CA LYS A 211 -4.01 -10.63 9.01
C LYS A 211 -2.89 -9.86 9.69
N LEU A 212 -1.75 -10.52 9.84
CA LEU A 212 -0.49 -9.90 10.26
C LEU A 212 0.41 -9.75 9.03
N THR A 213 1.18 -8.67 8.94
CA THR A 213 2.09 -8.45 7.80
C THR A 213 3.35 -7.79 8.32
N LEU A 214 4.50 -8.42 8.05
CA LEU A 214 5.82 -7.87 8.26
C LEU A 214 6.40 -7.50 6.89
N TYR A 215 6.99 -6.32 6.76
CA TYR A 215 7.56 -5.86 5.49
C TYR A 215 8.75 -4.92 5.66
N GLY A 216 9.62 -4.92 4.67
CA GLY A 216 10.58 -3.85 4.41
C GLY A 216 10.08 -2.99 3.25
N MET A 217 10.30 -1.68 3.30
CA MET A 217 10.02 -0.79 2.17
C MET A 217 11.13 0.22 1.96
N TYR A 218 11.55 0.37 0.71
CA TYR A 218 12.46 1.39 0.27
C TYR A 218 11.70 2.46 -0.52
N GLN A 219 11.85 3.72 -0.14
CA GLN A 219 11.36 4.87 -0.89
C GLN A 219 12.53 5.66 -1.47
N ARG A 220 12.42 6.02 -2.75
CA ARG A 220 13.34 6.94 -3.42
C ARG A 220 12.58 8.02 -4.18
N GLU A 221 13.00 9.26 -3.99
CA GLU A 221 12.65 10.39 -4.85
C GLU A 221 13.75 10.65 -5.88
N PHE A 222 13.36 11.20 -7.04
CA PHE A 222 14.28 11.46 -8.15
C PHE A 222 13.76 12.56 -9.08
N ASN A 223 14.65 13.09 -9.92
CA ASN A 223 14.30 13.89 -11.09
C ASN A 223 14.41 13.02 -12.34
N THR A 224 13.38 13.00 -13.18
CA THR A 224 13.45 12.30 -14.47
C THR A 224 14.15 13.16 -15.53
N PRO A 225 14.67 12.58 -16.62
CA PRO A 225 15.17 13.36 -17.76
C PRO A 225 14.15 14.35 -18.30
N HIS A 226 12.87 13.97 -18.32
CA HIS A 226 11.77 14.85 -18.71
C HIS A 226 11.61 16.03 -17.73
N ALA A 227 11.62 15.77 -16.42
CA ALA A 227 11.56 16.83 -15.43
C ALA A 227 12.76 17.78 -15.49
N ILE A 228 13.95 17.27 -15.84
CA ILE A 228 15.15 18.09 -16.02
C ILE A 228 15.01 19.00 -17.23
N ARG A 229 14.69 18.43 -18.40
CA ARG A 229 14.58 19.16 -19.67
C ARG A 229 13.50 20.26 -19.67
N HIS A 230 12.45 20.06 -18.88
CA HIS A 230 11.31 20.98 -18.81
C HIS A 230 11.22 21.74 -17.48
N PHE A 231 12.30 21.80 -16.70
CA PHE A 231 12.38 22.59 -15.46
C PHE A 231 11.26 22.27 -14.45
N HIS A 232 10.92 20.98 -14.32
CA HIS A 232 9.93 20.44 -13.38
C HIS A 232 10.56 19.58 -12.29
N GLN A 233 11.84 19.80 -12.01
CA GLN A 233 12.60 19.04 -11.00
C GLN A 233 12.02 19.28 -9.60
N ILE A 234 12.03 18.25 -8.74
CA ILE A 234 11.63 18.36 -7.33
C ILE A 234 12.78 18.77 -6.42
N ASN A 235 14.01 18.37 -6.77
CA ASN A 235 15.23 18.71 -6.07
C ASN A 235 16.09 19.53 -7.01
N VAL A 236 16.39 20.77 -6.62
CA VAL A 236 17.16 21.72 -7.42
C VAL A 236 18.15 22.39 -6.49
N GLU A 237 19.43 22.25 -6.82
CA GLU A 237 20.52 22.96 -6.16
C GLU A 237 20.67 24.36 -6.78
N ASN A 238 20.79 25.37 -5.94
CA ASN A 238 21.08 26.72 -6.40
C ASN A 238 22.57 26.81 -6.79
N PRO A 239 22.91 27.07 -8.07
CA PRO A 239 24.29 27.07 -8.55
C PRO A 239 25.16 28.12 -7.86
N ASN A 240 24.57 29.23 -7.40
CA ASN A 240 25.31 30.31 -6.75
C ASN A 240 25.59 30.04 -5.27
N SER A 241 24.79 29.18 -4.62
CA SER A 241 24.84 29.02 -3.16
C SER A 241 24.98 27.59 -2.68
N GLY A 242 24.93 26.59 -3.58
CA GLY A 242 24.86 25.16 -3.24
C GLY A 242 23.60 24.73 -2.48
N ASN A 243 22.63 25.63 -2.30
CA ASN A 243 21.47 25.33 -1.47
C ASN A 243 20.41 24.56 -2.24
N VAL A 244 19.99 23.43 -1.69
CA VAL A 244 18.94 22.60 -2.26
C VAL A 244 17.56 23.15 -1.85
N SER A 245 16.78 23.59 -2.84
CA SER A 245 15.45 24.19 -2.60
C SER A 245 14.46 23.22 -1.93
N ARG A 246 14.59 21.93 -2.22
CA ARG A 246 13.74 20.88 -1.66
C ARG A 246 14.47 19.54 -1.70
N ALA A 247 14.97 19.11 -0.54
CA ALA A 247 15.68 17.84 -0.41
C ALA A 247 14.77 16.64 -0.75
N PHE A 248 15.35 15.63 -1.41
CA PHE A 248 14.72 14.34 -1.58
C PHE A 248 14.40 13.71 -0.22
N SER A 249 13.27 13.00 -0.14
CA SER A 249 12.86 12.23 1.02
C SER A 249 13.08 10.75 0.75
N ASN A 250 14.34 10.33 0.82
CA ASN A 250 14.77 8.95 0.64
C ASN A 250 14.83 8.26 2.01
N TYR A 251 14.23 7.08 2.16
CA TYR A 251 14.23 6.37 3.44
C TYR A 251 13.94 4.87 3.27
N PHE A 252 14.36 4.10 4.28
CA PHE A 252 13.96 2.71 4.44
C PHE A 252 12.96 2.59 5.60
N VAL A 253 12.02 1.66 5.49
CA VAL A 253 11.01 1.36 6.50
C VAL A 253 11.07 -0.11 6.85
N VAL A 254 11.09 -0.41 8.14
CA VAL A 254 10.66 -1.71 8.67
C VAL A 254 9.24 -1.55 9.19
N GLY A 255 8.31 -2.37 8.70
CA GLY A 255 6.89 -2.20 8.92
C GLY A 255 6.20 -3.44 9.49
N LEU A 256 5.34 -3.22 10.48
CA LEU A 256 4.43 -4.21 11.02
C LEU A 256 2.99 -3.74 10.85
N SER A 257 2.10 -4.61 10.37
CA SER A 257 0.68 -4.30 10.16
C SER A 257 -0.21 -5.42 10.67
N GLY A 258 -1.20 -5.07 11.50
CA GLY A 258 -2.28 -5.95 11.92
C GLY A 258 -3.63 -5.45 11.41
N LYS A 259 -4.43 -6.32 10.78
CA LYS A 259 -5.78 -5.98 10.28
C LYS A 259 -6.78 -7.05 10.71
N ILE A 260 -7.84 -6.63 11.39
CA ILE A 260 -8.98 -7.47 11.76
C ILE A 260 -10.08 -7.32 10.70
N TYR A 261 -10.77 -8.40 10.36
CA TYR A 261 -11.87 -8.42 9.40
C TYR A 261 -13.17 -8.89 10.05
N LEU A 262 -14.19 -8.04 10.02
CA LEU A 262 -15.56 -8.36 10.41
C LEU A 262 -16.36 -8.67 9.14
N ARG A 263 -17.12 -9.76 9.15
CA ARG A 263 -17.90 -10.21 7.99
C ARG A 263 -19.37 -9.88 8.18
N ASN A 264 -20.01 -9.40 7.12
CA ASN A 264 -21.45 -9.43 6.91
C ASN A 264 -22.29 -8.85 8.07
N LEU A 265 -22.01 -7.60 8.46
CA LEU A 265 -22.82 -6.92 9.49
C LEU A 265 -24.29 -6.75 9.09
N PHE A 266 -24.57 -6.68 7.78
CA PHE A 266 -25.91 -6.46 7.22
C PHE A 266 -26.48 -7.66 6.48
N ALA A 267 -25.83 -8.82 6.48
CA ALA A 267 -26.46 -10.02 5.98
C ALA A 267 -27.63 -10.33 6.92
N LYS A 268 -28.85 -9.96 6.49
CA LYS A 268 -30.08 -10.40 7.13
C LYS A 268 -29.93 -11.91 7.32
N SER A 269 -30.04 -12.35 8.57
CA SER A 269 -30.34 -13.73 8.95
C SER A 269 -31.64 -14.09 8.24
N LYS A 270 -31.57 -14.41 6.96
CA LYS A 270 -32.67 -14.95 6.20
C LYS A 270 -32.78 -16.39 6.69
N ASP A 271 -33.58 -16.56 7.75
CA ASP A 271 -34.41 -17.71 8.07
C ASP A 271 -33.85 -19.07 7.57
N ARG A 272 -33.41 -20.05 8.36
CA ARG A 272 -33.73 -20.52 9.73
C ARG A 272 -35.21 -20.59 10.14
N ARG A 273 -36.13 -20.18 9.28
CA ARG A 273 -37.58 -20.43 9.35
C ARG A 273 -38.13 -20.87 8.00
N THR A 274 -37.60 -21.99 7.50
CA THR A 274 -38.44 -22.98 6.84
C THR A 274 -38.30 -24.26 7.64
N GLY A 275 -38.86 -24.24 8.86
CA GLY A 275 -39.54 -25.42 9.36
C GLY A 275 -40.78 -25.63 8.48
N ALA A 276 -40.55 -26.08 7.24
CA ALA A 276 -41.60 -26.71 6.47
C ALA A 276 -41.79 -28.08 7.11
N VAL A 277 -42.96 -28.20 7.72
CA VAL A 277 -43.65 -29.42 8.15
C VAL A 277 -43.12 -30.66 7.42
N LYS A 278 -42.71 -31.65 8.22
CA LYS A 278 -42.64 -33.05 7.84
C LYS A 278 -44.08 -33.47 7.50
N ASP A 279 -44.43 -33.44 6.21
CA ASP A 279 -45.48 -34.31 5.72
C ASP A 279 -44.79 -35.55 5.16
N ASP A 280 -44.95 -36.66 5.89
CA ASP A 280 -44.68 -38.01 5.43
C ASP A 280 -45.44 -38.23 4.13
N TRP A 281 -44.73 -38.42 3.01
CA TRP A 281 -45.20 -39.30 1.93
C TRP A 281 -44.01 -40.02 1.31
N ASP A 282 -44.25 -41.31 1.16
CA ASP A 282 -43.35 -42.38 0.75
C ASP A 282 -42.81 -42.28 -0.68
N ASP A 283 -41.66 -42.94 -0.82
CA ASP A 283 -41.20 -43.75 -1.94
C ASP A 283 -40.60 -43.18 -3.25
N THR A 284 -39.48 -43.86 -3.58
CA THR A 284 -38.89 -44.22 -4.88
C THR A 284 -37.90 -43.30 -5.62
N GLU A 285 -36.66 -43.80 -5.64
CA GLU A 285 -35.69 -43.89 -6.75
C GLU A 285 -35.37 -42.67 -7.64
N SER A 286 -34.12 -42.20 -7.57
CA SER A 286 -33.06 -42.57 -8.54
C SER A 286 -31.93 -41.53 -8.63
N ASN A 287 -30.74 -42.06 -8.89
CA ASN A 287 -29.45 -41.39 -9.06
C ASN A 287 -29.47 -40.13 -9.95
N SER A 288 -28.81 -39.05 -9.51
CA SER A 288 -27.81 -38.39 -10.35
C SER A 288 -26.87 -37.48 -9.54
N SER A 289 -25.58 -37.62 -9.86
CA SER A 289 -24.43 -36.95 -9.30
C SER A 289 -24.41 -35.45 -9.65
N SER A 290 -24.27 -34.60 -8.62
CA SER A 290 -24.01 -33.16 -8.79
C SER A 290 -22.62 -32.78 -8.26
N PRO A 291 -21.89 -31.88 -8.94
CA PRO A 291 -20.49 -31.60 -8.65
C PRO A 291 -20.32 -30.54 -7.56
N THR A 292 -19.48 -30.87 -6.59
CA THR A 292 -19.08 -30.05 -5.45
C THR A 292 -18.33 -28.80 -5.92
N THR A 293 -19.00 -27.65 -5.92
CA THR A 293 -18.36 -26.35 -6.21
C THR A 293 -17.71 -25.81 -4.93
N VAL A 294 -16.40 -26.03 -4.80
CA VAL A 294 -15.57 -25.47 -3.73
C VAL A 294 -15.41 -23.96 -3.94
N ARG A 295 -16.21 -23.15 -3.24
CA ARG A 295 -16.08 -21.69 -3.17
C ARG A 295 -15.00 -21.30 -2.15
N ASP A 296 -13.73 -21.37 -2.55
CA ASP A 296 -12.62 -20.71 -1.83
C ASP A 296 -12.26 -19.38 -2.50
N GLY A 297 -12.82 -18.29 -1.98
CA GLY A 297 -12.65 -16.93 -2.49
C GLY A 297 -12.51 -15.90 -1.38
N LEU A 298 -11.50 -16.03 -0.52
CA LEU A 298 -11.22 -15.07 0.55
C LEU A 298 -10.52 -13.82 -0.02
N LEU A 299 -11.31 -12.75 -0.13
CA LEU A 299 -10.98 -11.36 -0.44
C LEU A 299 -9.72 -10.85 0.29
N THR A 300 -8.93 -10.03 -0.39
CA THR A 300 -7.89 -9.22 0.23
C THR A 300 -8.08 -7.77 -0.23
N GLY A 301 -8.69 -6.94 0.61
CA GLY A 301 -8.58 -5.49 0.51
C GLY A 301 -7.20 -5.04 0.99
N HIS A 302 -6.56 -4.16 0.23
CA HIS A 302 -5.29 -3.52 0.56
C HIS A 302 -5.40 -2.62 1.81
#